data_AF-A0A1G0JBI0-F1
#
_entry.id   AF-A0A1G0JBI0-F1
#
_cell.length_a   1.000
_cell.length_b   1.000
_cell.length_c   1.000
_cell.angle_alpha   90.00
_cell.angle_beta   90.00
_cell.angle_gamma   90.00
#
_symmetry.space_group_name_H-M   'P 1'
#
loop_
_entity.id
_entity.type
_entity.pdbx_description
1 polymer ?
#
loop_
_entity_poly.entity_id
_entity_poly.type
_entity_poly.pdbx_seq_one_letter_code
_entity_poly.pdbx_strand_id
1 'polypeptide(L)'
;MLEHWADTFKSQLQGLLMSRFVKRVIYAVIFIIVLITGLLFFVKNNQVMEFNYIAGSKELPVSFMLFASLCLGVLLGLVASLPVIVRLKQQITRLEKQIRVIEKEINNLRVLPVRNSH
;
A
#
# COMPACT_ATOMS: atom_id res chain seq x y z
N MET A 1 -9.22 -14.39 34.40
CA MET A 1 -9.14 -12.98 33.94
C MET A 1 -8.00 -12.75 32.94
N LEU A 2 -6.80 -13.33 33.15
CA LEU A 2 -5.64 -13.18 32.26
C LEU A 2 -5.80 -13.89 30.89
N GLU A 3 -6.45 -15.05 30.83
CA GLU A 3 -6.65 -15.78 29.57
C GLU A 3 -7.58 -15.04 28.60
N HIS A 4 -8.65 -14.42 29.12
CA HIS A 4 -9.58 -13.62 28.32
C HIS A 4 -8.91 -12.42 27.64
N TRP A 5 -7.89 -11.84 28.29
CA TRP A 5 -7.07 -10.75 27.73
C TRP A 5 -6.09 -11.23 26.65
N ALA A 6 -5.61 -12.48 26.74
CA ALA A 6 -4.73 -13.07 25.72
C ALA A 6 -5.49 -13.38 24.42
N ASP A 7 -6.71 -13.89 24.53
CA ASP A 7 -7.54 -14.27 23.37
C ASP A 7 -8.04 -13.06 22.59
N THR A 8 -8.43 -11.99 23.30
CA THR A 8 -8.82 -10.72 22.70
C THR A 8 -7.65 -10.04 21.97
N PHE A 9 -6.42 -10.11 22.50
CA PHE A 9 -5.24 -9.62 21.82
C PHE A 9 -4.90 -10.43 20.55
N LYS A 10 -4.96 -11.77 20.64
CA LYS A 10 -4.66 -12.68 19.53
C LYS A 10 -5.62 -12.49 18.35
N SER A 11 -6.92 -12.38 18.64
CA SER A 11 -7.97 -12.13 17.63
C SER A 11 -7.81 -10.76 16.95
N GLN A 12 -7.47 -9.70 17.69
CA GLN A 12 -7.17 -8.39 17.10
C GLN A 12 -5.93 -8.42 16.19
N LEU A 13 -4.86 -9.10 16.63
CA LEU A 13 -3.63 -9.25 15.84
C LEU A 13 -3.91 -10.03 14.55
N GLN A 14 -4.68 -11.12 14.63
CA GLN A 14 -5.09 -11.90 13.46
C GLN A 14 -5.94 -11.09 12.49
N GLY A 15 -6.93 -10.31 12.96
CA GLY A 15 -7.73 -9.45 12.10
C GLY A 15 -6.90 -8.37 11.39
N LEU A 16 -5.92 -7.79 12.10
CA LEU A 16 -5.03 -6.78 11.52
C LEU A 16 -4.07 -7.37 10.49
N LEU A 17 -3.49 -8.55 10.75
CA LEU A 17 -2.64 -9.28 9.79
C LEU A 17 -3.44 -9.74 8.57
N MET A 18 -4.65 -10.27 8.76
CA MET A 18 -5.53 -10.72 7.70
C MET A 18 -5.89 -9.57 6.75
N SER A 19 -6.18 -8.38 7.28
CA SER A 19 -6.50 -7.20 6.46
C SER A 19 -5.36 -6.75 5.54
N ARG A 20 -4.11 -6.92 5.98
CA ARG A 20 -2.91 -6.60 5.19
C ARG A 20 -2.67 -7.65 4.10
N PHE A 21 -2.90 -8.92 4.42
CA PHE A 21 -2.79 -10.02 3.48
C PHE A 21 -3.85 -9.94 2.37
N VAL A 22 -5.12 -9.73 2.73
CA VAL A 22 -6.24 -9.60 1.78
C VAL A 22 -6.00 -8.47 0.79
N LYS A 23 -5.53 -7.30 1.25
CA LYS A 23 -5.17 -6.20 0.35
C LYS A 23 -4.09 -6.60 -0.65
N ARG A 24 -3.03 -7.28 -0.19
CA ARG A 24 -1.93 -7.75 -1.06
C ARG A 24 -2.44 -8.75 -2.10
N VAL A 25 -3.32 -9.66 -1.71
CA VAL A 25 -3.97 -10.62 -2.63
C VAL A 25 -4.83 -9.89 -3.66
N ILE A 26 -5.65 -8.92 -3.26
CA ILE A 26 -6.47 -8.13 -4.19
C ILE A 26 -5.60 -7.41 -5.23
N TYR A 27 -4.52 -6.75 -4.79
CA TYR A 27 -3.59 -6.09 -5.73
C TYR A 27 -2.90 -7.09 -6.67
N ALA A 28 -2.51 -8.26 -6.17
CA ALA A 28 -1.92 -9.32 -7.00
C ALA A 28 -2.91 -9.84 -8.06
N VAL A 29 -4.18 -10.05 -7.68
CA VAL A 29 -5.24 -10.47 -8.60
C VAL A 29 -5.47 -9.42 -9.68
N ILE A 30 -5.58 -8.14 -9.31
CA ILE A 30 -5.73 -7.05 -10.28
C ILE A 30 -4.53 -6.98 -11.23
N PHE A 31 -3.31 -7.11 -10.71
CA PHE A 31 -2.10 -7.13 -11.53
C PHE A 31 -2.09 -8.29 -12.53
N ILE A 32 -2.48 -9.49 -12.10
CA ILE A 32 -2.62 -10.66 -12.97
C ILE A 32 -3.66 -10.41 -14.07
N ILE A 33 -4.82 -9.82 -13.73
CA ILE A 33 -5.85 -9.48 -14.72
C ILE A 33 -5.31 -8.51 -15.77
N VAL A 34 -4.56 -7.48 -15.35
CA VAL A 34 -3.93 -6.51 -16.28
C VAL A 34 -2.90 -7.19 -17.19
N LEU A 35 -2.09 -8.12 -16.64
CA LEU A 35 -1.14 -8.88 -17.47
C LEU A 35 -1.87 -9.76 -18.49
N ILE A 36 -2.92 -10.46 -18.07
CA ILE A 36 -3.70 -11.33 -18.96
C ILE A 36 -4.36 -10.51 -20.06
N THR A 37 -4.99 -9.37 -19.74
CA THR A 37 -5.61 -8.52 -20.76
C THR A 37 -4.58 -7.92 -21.70
N GLY A 38 -3.42 -7.49 -21.20
CA GLY A 38 -2.29 -7.05 -22.04
C GLY A 38 -1.83 -8.16 -22.99
N LEU A 39 -1.64 -9.38 -22.49
CA LEU A 39 -1.20 -10.52 -23.28
C LEU A 39 -2.25 -10.96 -24.31
N LEU A 40 -3.54 -10.98 -23.95
CA LEU A 40 -4.62 -11.26 -24.89
C LEU A 40 -4.67 -10.22 -26.01
N PHE A 41 -4.44 -8.96 -25.67
CA PHE A 41 -4.34 -7.87 -26.65
C PHE A 41 -3.13 -8.05 -27.57
N PHE A 42 -1.98 -8.49 -27.04
CA PHE A 42 -0.79 -8.83 -27.83
C PHE A 42 -1.08 -9.92 -28.86
N VAL A 43 -1.59 -11.06 -28.39
CA VAL A 43 -1.83 -12.24 -29.23
C VAL A 43 -2.86 -11.92 -30.31
N LYS A 44 -3.96 -11.23 -29.94
CA LYS A 44 -5.01 -10.88 -30.89
C LYS A 44 -4.56 -9.82 -31.90
N ASN A 45 -3.71 -8.89 -31.49
CA ASN A 45 -3.22 -7.80 -32.33
C ASN A 45 -1.75 -8.02 -32.72
N ASN A 46 -1.29 -9.25 -32.95
CA ASN A 46 0.09 -9.55 -33.35
C ASN A 46 0.40 -9.17 -34.82
N GLN A 47 -0.29 -8.14 -35.31
CA GLN A 47 -0.16 -7.60 -36.65
C GLN A 47 0.79 -6.41 -36.59
N VAL A 48 1.74 -6.34 -37.51
CA VAL A 48 2.57 -5.14 -37.67
C VAL A 48 1.63 -4.04 -38.19
N MET A 49 1.24 -3.10 -37.34
CA MET A 49 0.40 -1.98 -37.77
C MET A 49 1.29 -0.85 -38.32
N GLU A 50 0.94 -0.36 -39.51
CA GLU A 50 1.45 0.93 -39.99
C GLU A 50 0.90 2.04 -39.07
N PHE A 51 1.78 2.64 -38.28
CA PHE A 51 1.46 3.85 -37.55
C PHE A 51 1.73 5.05 -38.47
N ASN A 52 0.66 5.63 -39.01
CA ASN A 52 0.69 6.92 -39.69
C ASN A 52 0.79 8.04 -38.64
N TYR A 53 2.01 8.47 -38.33
CA TYR A 53 2.24 9.69 -37.58
C TYR A 53 2.06 10.90 -38.50
N ILE A 54 1.75 12.06 -37.91
CA ILE A 54 1.57 13.34 -38.63
C ILE A 54 2.79 13.70 -39.51
N ALA A 55 3.97 13.11 -39.24
CA ALA A 55 5.21 13.31 -39.99
C ALA A 55 5.66 12.10 -40.86
N GLY A 56 4.86 11.04 -40.99
CA GLY A 56 5.16 9.86 -41.81
C GLY A 56 4.65 8.53 -41.23
N SER A 57 4.59 7.46 -42.05
CA SER A 57 4.27 6.11 -41.60
C SER A 57 5.51 5.35 -41.13
N LYS A 58 5.42 4.71 -39.96
CA LYS A 58 6.39 3.69 -39.54
C LYS A 58 5.68 2.45 -39.02
N GLU A 59 6.17 1.30 -39.41
CA GLU A 59 5.77 0.02 -38.85
C GLU A 59 6.34 -0.11 -37.43
N LEU A 60 5.46 -0.09 -36.44
CA LEU A 60 5.82 -0.32 -35.05
C LEU A 60 5.23 -1.67 -34.60
N PRO A 61 6.06 -2.56 -34.02
CA PRO A 61 5.54 -3.80 -33.49
C PRO A 61 4.68 -3.53 -32.25
N VAL A 62 3.61 -4.30 -32.08
CA VAL A 62 2.68 -4.20 -30.94
C VAL A 62 3.38 -4.43 -29.59
N SER A 63 4.52 -5.11 -29.57
CA SER A 63 5.39 -5.23 -28.39
C SER A 63 5.78 -3.88 -27.79
N PHE A 64 5.88 -2.81 -28.59
CA PHE A 64 6.19 -1.47 -28.10
C PHE A 64 5.03 -0.87 -27.29
N MET A 65 3.78 -1.02 -27.73
CA MET A 65 2.61 -0.57 -26.96
C MET A 65 2.47 -1.34 -25.65
N LEU A 66 2.82 -2.63 -25.67
CA LEU A 66 2.80 -3.47 -24.48
C LEU A 66 3.87 -3.06 -23.47
N PHE A 67 5.07 -2.76 -23.96
CA PHE A 67 6.15 -2.23 -23.14
C PHE A 67 5.77 -0.87 -22.55
N ALA A 68 5.21 0.03 -23.37
CA ALA A 68 4.74 1.34 -22.91
C ALA A 68 3.63 1.24 -21.85
N SER A 69 2.65 0.34 -22.05
CA SER A 69 1.59 0.12 -21.07
C SER A 69 2.11 -0.46 -19.76
N LEU A 70 3.09 -1.35 -19.81
CA LEU A 70 3.76 -1.89 -18.63
C LEU A 70 4.52 -0.78 -17.88
N CYS A 71 5.31 0.03 -18.58
CA CYS A 71 6.02 1.17 -18.00
C CYS A 71 5.06 2.17 -17.35
N LEU A 72 3.96 2.51 -18.04
CA LEU A 72 2.92 3.39 -17.49
C LEU A 72 2.25 2.78 -16.26
N GLY A 73 1.94 1.48 -16.29
CA GLY A 73 1.37 0.77 -15.15
C GLY A 73 2.28 0.81 -13.92
N VAL A 74 3.59 0.60 -14.10
CA VAL A 74 4.59 0.70 -13.02
C VAL A 74 4.65 2.13 -12.48
N LEU A 75 4.73 3.14 -13.36
CA LEU A 75 4.77 4.55 -12.96
C LEU A 75 3.51 4.95 -12.17
N LEU A 76 2.33 4.58 -12.67
CA LEU A 76 1.06 4.85 -11.99
C LEU A 76 0.97 4.12 -10.65
N GLY A 77 1.43 2.87 -10.59
CA GLY A 77 1.50 2.10 -9.34
C GLY A 77 2.41 2.76 -8.29
N LEU A 78 3.58 3.26 -8.71
CA LEU A 78 4.48 4.02 -7.84
C LEU A 78 3.80 5.28 -7.33
N VAL A 79 3.20 6.07 -8.21
CA VAL A 79 2.49 7.32 -7.83
C VAL A 79 1.33 7.03 -6.88
N ALA A 80 0.51 6.01 -7.18
CA ALA A 80 -0.60 5.59 -6.34
C ALA A 80 -0.16 5.10 -4.95
N SER A 81 1.08 4.63 -4.79
CA SER A 81 1.63 4.20 -3.50
C SER A 81 2.05 5.37 -2.58
N LEU A 82 2.38 6.54 -3.16
CA LEU A 82 2.89 7.70 -2.41
C LEU A 82 1.94 8.19 -1.29
N PRO A 83 0.62 8.35 -1.52
CA PRO A 83 -0.30 8.80 -0.46
C PRO A 83 -0.36 7.84 0.73
N VAL A 84 -0.26 6.53 0.46
CA VAL A 84 -0.26 5.51 1.52
C VAL A 84 1.01 5.64 2.35
N ILE A 85 2.17 5.77 1.72
CA ILE A 85 3.46 5.94 2.40
C ILE A 85 3.45 7.21 3.27
N VAL A 86 2.95 8.34 2.74
CA VAL A 86 2.84 9.59 3.48
C VAL A 86 1.92 9.44 4.70
N ARG A 87 0.73 8.85 4.53
CA ARG A 87 -0.20 8.60 5.64
C ARG A 87 0.42 7.70 6.72
N LEU A 88 1.15 6.65 6.32
CA LEU A 88 1.84 5.78 7.27
C LEU A 88 2.92 6.52 8.06
N LYS A 89 3.76 7.34 7.39
CA LYS A 89 4.76 8.17 8.08
C LYS A 89 4.11 9.13 9.08
N GLN A 90 3.01 9.78 8.69
CA GLN A 90 2.26 10.67 9.58
C GLN A 90 1.68 9.93 10.79
N GLN A 91 1.16 8.73 10.59
CA GLN A 91 0.68 7.88 11.69
C GLN A 91 1.82 7.53 12.65
N ILE A 92 2.97 7.08 12.14
CA ILE A 92 4.14 6.77 12.96
C ILE A 92 4.52 7.97 13.84
N THR A 93 4.69 9.15 13.25
CA THR A 93 5.04 10.35 14.01
C THR A 93 3.97 10.76 15.04
N ARG A 94 2.68 10.55 14.74
CA ARG A 94 1.60 10.80 15.70
C ARG A 94 1.65 9.82 16.87
N LEU A 95 1.83 8.53 16.61
CA LEU A 95 1.93 7.52 17.66
C LEU A 95 3.15 7.77 18.57
N GLU A 96 4.31 8.11 18.00
CA GLU A 96 5.49 8.47 18.79
C GLU A 96 5.26 9.69 19.68
N LYS A 97 4.52 10.70 19.20
CA LYS A 97 4.13 11.85 20.02
C LYS A 97 3.22 11.44 21.17
N GLN A 98 2.24 10.57 20.93
CA GLN A 98 1.33 10.08 21.97
C GLN A 98 2.09 9.30 23.05
N ILE A 99 3.02 8.43 22.66
CA ILE A 99 3.89 7.70 23.60
C ILE A 99 4.66 8.68 24.49
N ARG A 100 5.30 9.70 23.91
CA ARG A 100 6.06 10.70 24.69
C ARG A 100 5.19 11.51 25.66
N VAL A 101 3.94 11.82 25.30
CA VAL A 101 3.00 12.53 26.19
C VAL A 101 2.61 11.64 27.36
N ILE A 102 2.23 10.39 27.08
CA ILE A 102 1.86 9.41 28.11
C ILE A 102 3.05 9.15 29.07
N GLU A 103 4.27 9.01 28.56
CA GLU A 103 5.47 8.86 29.39
C GLU A 103 5.69 10.06 30.32
N LYS A 104 5.45 11.29 29.83
CA LYS A 104 5.55 12.51 30.66
C LYS A 104 4.48 12.55 31.74
N GLU A 105 3.25 12.14 31.44
CA GLU A 105 2.17 12.08 32.43
C GLU A 105 2.48 11.05 33.52
N ILE A 106 2.94 9.85 33.16
CA ILE A 106 3.38 8.83 34.13
C ILE A 106 4.54 9.36 34.98
N ASN A 107 5.52 10.03 34.38
CA ASN A 107 6.64 10.57 35.13
C ASN A 107 6.19 11.68 36.09
N ASN A 108 5.38 12.64 35.62
CA ASN A 108 4.80 13.69 36.47
C ASN A 108 3.99 13.12 37.64
N LEU A 109 3.23 12.06 37.42
CA LEU A 109 2.48 11.37 38.47
C LEU A 109 3.40 10.64 39.48
N ARG A 110 4.57 10.16 39.05
CA ARG A 110 5.57 9.53 39.94
C ARG A 110 6.33 10.52 40.82
N VAL A 111 6.49 11.77 40.38
CA VAL A 111 7.14 12.84 41.17
C VAL A 111 6.17 13.65 42.02
N LEU A 112 4.86 13.41 41.94
CA LEU A 112 3.92 14.00 42.89
C LEU A 112 4.18 13.40 44.28
N PRO A 113 4.59 14.21 45.28
CA PRO A 113 4.64 13.73 46.64
C PRO A 113 3.21 13.37 47.04
N VAL A 114 3.02 12.17 47.59
CA VAL A 114 1.75 11.72 48.14
C VAL A 114 1.36 12.76 49.19
N ARG A 115 0.50 13.71 48.82
CA ARG A 115 -0.05 14.70 49.74
C ARG A 115 -1.12 13.97 50.53
N ASN A 116 -0.65 13.15 51.47
CA ASN A 116 -1.42 12.75 52.63
C ASN A 116 -1.64 14.03 53.44
N SER A 117 -2.70 14.75 53.11
CA SER A 117 -3.26 15.76 54.00
C SER A 117 -4.52 15.17 54.60
N HIS A 118 -4.35 14.67 55.84
CA HIS A 118 -5.31 14.40 56.91
C HIS A 118 -6.51 13.48 56.65
#